data_AF-A0A383DRQ3-F1
#
_entry.id   AF-A0A383DRQ3-F1
#
_cell.length_a   1.000
_cell.length_b   1.000
_cell.length_c   1.000
_cell.angle_alpha   90.00
_cell.angle_beta   90.00
_cell.angle_gamma   90.00
#
_symmetry.space_group_name_H-M   'P 1'
#
loop_
_entity.id
_entity.type
_entity.pdbx_description
1 polymer ?
#
loop_
_entity_poly.entity_id
_entity_poly.type
_entity_poly.pdbx_seq_one_letter_code
_entity_poly.pdbx_strand_id
1 'polypeptide(L)'
;MEFSKREIITSSWNIMKPHLGLLILAVLFIFGLNLLLSAIQEALLGDITSQSVLFMFAAYLFQMGLHLGMLRITLNIINIKEVNFSQLFGSFDVLIPYVLATIVFIAILLIAASPGIILLLASVSADWDSMSNLEVIDNWSVI
;
A
#
# COMPACT_ATOMS: atom_id res chain seq x y z
N MET A 1 -34.01 -0.95 5.99
CA MET A 1 -33.53 0.35 6.50
C MET A 1 -33.00 1.14 5.33
N GLU A 2 -33.72 2.18 4.88
CA GLU A 2 -33.14 3.17 3.96
C GLU A 2 -32.18 4.04 4.77
N PHE A 3 -30.89 3.72 4.72
CA PHE A 3 -29.88 4.58 5.30
C PHE A 3 -29.76 5.85 4.47
N SER A 4 -30.17 6.98 5.05
CA SER A 4 -29.93 8.28 4.46
C SER A 4 -28.43 8.56 4.47
N LYS A 5 -27.82 8.79 3.29
CA LYS A 5 -26.40 9.13 3.16
C LYS A 5 -25.99 10.29 4.09
N ARG A 6 -26.91 11.24 4.30
CA ARG A 6 -26.74 12.39 5.19
C ARG A 6 -26.57 11.96 6.65
N GLU A 7 -27.38 10.99 7.09
CA GLU A 7 -27.40 10.50 8.46
C GLU A 7 -26.10 9.79 8.83
N ILE A 8 -25.56 8.97 7.92
CA ILE A 8 -24.25 8.32 8.09
C ILE A 8 -23.14 9.37 8.26
N ILE A 9 -23.10 10.39 7.40
CA ILE A 9 -22.07 11.43 7.47
C ILE A 9 -22.16 12.19 8.79
N THR A 10 -23.36 12.62 9.20
CA THR A 10 -23.54 13.35 10.46
C THR A 10 -23.22 12.50 11.69
N SER A 11 -23.57 11.21 11.66
CA SER A 11 -23.29 10.28 12.76
C SER A 11 -21.79 10.02 12.91
N SER A 12 -21.11 9.65 11.82
CA SER A 12 -19.67 9.44 11.80
C SER A 12 -18.89 10.70 12.21
N TRP A 13 -19.34 11.89 11.79
CA TRP A 13 -18.74 13.15 12.20
C TRP A 13 -18.85 13.38 13.71
N ASN A 14 -20.02 13.12 14.29
CA ASN A 14 -20.23 13.29 15.74
C ASN A 14 -19.37 12.32 16.57
N ILE A 15 -19.15 11.10 16.07
CA ILE A 15 -18.26 10.11 16.72
C ILE A 15 -16.79 10.54 16.61
N MET A 16 -16.36 11.05 15.45
CA MET A 16 -14.96 11.40 15.21
C MET A 16 -14.55 12.73 15.89
N LYS A 17 -15.44 13.72 15.90
CA LYS A 17 -15.14 15.11 16.33
C LYS A 17 -14.44 15.22 17.69
N PRO A 18 -14.82 14.48 18.75
CA PRO A 18 -14.12 14.52 20.04
C PRO A 18 -12.67 14.03 19.98
N HIS A 19 -12.33 13.17 19.01
CA HIS A 19 -11.03 12.52 18.89
C HIS A 19 -10.13 13.14 17.80
N LEU A 20 -10.59 14.22 17.14
CA LEU A 20 -9.85 14.90 16.07
C LEU A 20 -8.43 15.30 16.48
N GLY A 21 -8.25 15.81 17.70
CA GLY A 21 -6.92 16.21 18.19
C GLY A 21 -5.93 15.04 18.20
N LEU A 22 -6.37 13.87 18.66
CA LEU A 22 -5.56 12.64 18.66
C LEU A 22 -5.26 12.17 17.24
N LEU A 23 -6.25 12.22 16.35
CA LEU A 23 -6.06 11.83 14.95
C LEU A 23 -5.08 12.75 14.22
N ILE A 24 -5.20 14.07 14.41
CA ILE A 24 -4.29 15.06 13.83
C ILE A 24 -2.86 14.82 14.35
N LEU A 25 -2.70 14.62 15.66
CA LEU A 25 -1.39 14.32 16.26
C LEU A 25 -0.78 13.06 15.66
N ALA A 26 -1.57 11.99 15.53
CA ALA A 26 -1.12 10.72 14.97
C ALA A 26 -0.73 10.84 13.48
N VAL A 27 -1.52 11.55 12.68
CA VAL A 27 -1.22 11.79 11.26
C VAL A 27 0.05 12.64 11.11
N LEU A 28 0.20 13.72 11.89
CA LEU A 28 1.40 14.55 11.86
C LEU A 28 2.65 13.78 12.29
N PHE A 29 2.53 12.92 13.30
CA PHE A 29 3.62 12.06 13.73
C PHE A 29 4.05 11.09 12.62
N ILE A 30 3.10 10.38 12.00
CA ILE A 30 3.39 9.44 10.90
C ILE A 30 4.00 10.19 9.71
N PHE A 31 3.46 11.36 9.38
CA PHE A 31 3.99 12.18 8.29
C PHE A 31 5.43 12.63 8.56
N GLY A 32 5.72 13.15 9.76
CA GLY A 32 7.07 13.55 10.16
C GLY A 32 8.06 12.38 10.15
N LEU A 33 7.61 11.22 10.64
CA LEU A 33 8.41 10.00 10.59
C LEU A 33 8.68 9.55 9.15
N ASN A 34 7.69 9.62 8.25
CA ASN A 34 7.88 9.27 6.84
C ASN A 34 8.92 10.18 6.17
N LEU A 35 8.88 11.48 6.44
CA LEU A 35 9.90 12.41 5.95
C LEU A 35 11.29 12.06 6.49
N LEU A 36 11.39 11.76 7.78
CA LEU A 36 12.66 11.37 8.41
C LEU A 36 13.21 10.09 7.80
N LEU A 37 12.38 9.04 7.69
CA LEU A 37 12.79 7.77 7.10
C LEU A 37 13.19 7.93 5.63
N SER A 38 12.47 8.75 4.88
CA SER A 38 12.80 9.05 3.48
C SER A 38 14.17 9.72 3.36
N ALA A 39 14.46 10.73 4.18
CA ALA A 39 15.76 11.40 4.17
C ALA A 39 16.92 10.44 4.54
N ILE A 40 16.71 9.55 5.52
CA ILE A 40 17.70 8.54 5.88
C ILE A 40 17.90 7.53 4.75
N GLN A 41 16.82 7.08 4.11
CA GLN A 41 16.91 6.15 2.98
C GLN A 41 17.68 6.78 1.82
N GLU A 42 17.41 8.04 1.47
CA GLU A 42 18.13 8.74 0.40
C GLU A 42 19.64 8.83 0.69
N ALA A 43 20.02 9.14 1.92
CA ALA A 43 21.42 9.17 2.34
C ALA A 43 22.10 7.78 2.31
N LEU A 44 21.36 6.71 2.61
CA LEU A 44 21.87 5.34 2.64
C LEU A 44 21.84 4.64 1.27
N LEU A 45 21.02 5.10 0.33
CA LEU A 45 20.87 4.52 -1.01
C LEU A 45 21.89 5.05 -2.03
N GLY A 46 22.72 6.04 -1.64
CA GLY A 46 23.86 6.46 -2.43
C GLY A 46 24.81 5.31 -2.78
N ASP A 47 24.93 4.32 -1.88
CA ASP A 47 25.61 3.05 -2.11
C ASP A 47 24.68 1.89 -1.70
N ILE A 48 24.20 1.10 -2.68
CA ILE A 48 23.38 -0.09 -2.38
C ILE A 48 24.26 -1.13 -1.67
N THR A 49 24.11 -1.22 -0.35
CA THR A 49 24.80 -2.19 0.51
C THR A 49 23.77 -3.10 1.18
N SER A 50 24.21 -4.25 1.69
CA SER A 50 23.32 -5.14 2.45
C SER A 50 22.69 -4.46 3.67
N GLN A 51 23.37 -3.45 4.25
CA GLN A 51 22.86 -2.66 5.38
C GLN A 51 21.72 -1.73 4.95
N SER A 52 21.82 -1.07 3.80
CA SER A 52 20.75 -0.18 3.32
C SER A 52 19.49 -0.95 2.92
N VAL A 53 19.64 -2.15 2.36
CA VAL A 53 18.51 -3.06 2.10
C VAL A 53 17.83 -3.50 3.40
N LEU A 54 18.59 -3.90 4.43
CA LEU A 54 18.01 -4.30 5.73
C LEU A 54 17.29 -3.13 6.40
N PHE A 55 17.88 -1.94 6.36
CA PHE A 55 17.25 -0.73 6.87
C PHE A 55 15.92 -0.42 6.15
N MET A 56 15.90 -0.56 4.82
CA MET A 56 14.69 -0.35 4.03
C MET A 56 13.56 -1.29 4.47
N PHE A 57 13.83 -2.58 4.60
CA PHE A 57 12.83 -3.54 5.09
C PHE A 57 12.34 -3.19 6.50
N ALA A 58 13.26 -2.84 7.42
CA ALA A 58 12.91 -2.44 8.77
C ALA A 58 12.03 -1.18 8.80
N ALA A 59 12.37 -0.17 7.99
CA ALA A 59 11.61 1.07 7.87
C ALA A 59 10.19 0.82 7.35
N TYR A 60 10.03 0.02 6.30
CA TYR A 60 8.72 -0.33 5.77
C TYR A 60 7.88 -1.15 6.74
N LEU A 61 8.47 -2.13 7.43
CA LEU A 61 7.78 -2.91 8.46
C LEU A 61 7.33 -2.03 9.62
N PHE A 62 8.19 -1.09 10.04
CA PHE A 62 7.84 -0.13 11.09
C PHE A 62 6.67 0.76 10.67
N GLN A 63 6.69 1.30 9.46
CA GLN A 63 5.61 2.11 8.91
C GLN A 63 4.29 1.32 8.80
N MET A 64 4.36 0.07 8.36
CA MET A 64 3.20 -0.84 8.30
C MET A 64 2.61 -1.12 9.69
N GLY A 65 3.46 -1.26 10.72
CA GLY A 65 3.04 -1.37 12.11
C GLY A 65 2.27 -0.13 12.60
N LEU A 66 2.73 1.07 12.23
CA LEU A 66 2.02 2.32 12.57
C LEU A 66 0.68 2.45 11.83
N HIS A 67 0.60 2.01 10.57
CA HIS A 67 -0.67 1.96 9.84
C HIS A 67 -1.68 1.02 10.52
N LEU A 68 -1.23 -0.14 11.02
CA LEU A 68 -2.08 -1.04 11.84
C LEU A 68 -2.48 -0.38 13.18
N GLY A 69 -1.59 0.39 13.79
CA GLY A 69 -1.91 1.21 14.97
C GLY A 69 -3.02 2.23 14.70
N MET A 70 -2.96 2.93 13.56
CA MET A 70 -3.99 3.86 13.13
C MET A 70 -5.33 3.18 12.89
N LEU A 71 -5.33 2.00 12.28
CA LEU A 71 -6.53 1.19 12.12
C LEU A 71 -7.13 0.81 13.48
N ARG A 72 -6.31 0.40 14.45
CA ARG A 72 -6.78 0.08 15.80
C ARG A 72 -7.40 1.31 16.49
N ILE A 73 -6.74 2.46 16.43
CA ILE A 73 -7.25 3.74 16.95
C ILE A 73 -8.61 4.05 16.34
N THR A 74 -8.73 3.97 15.01
CA THR A 74 -9.97 4.27 14.29
C THR A 74 -11.09 3.30 14.66
N LEU A 75 -10.78 2.01 14.75
CA LEU A 75 -11.73 0.98 15.18
C LEU A 75 -12.18 1.20 16.64
N ASN A 76 -11.28 1.64 17.52
CA ASN A 76 -11.62 1.95 18.91
C ASN A 76 -12.52 3.18 19.01
N ILE A 77 -12.30 4.22 18.19
CA ILE A 77 -13.18 5.40 18.09
C ILE A 77 -14.60 4.97 17.68
N ILE A 78 -14.72 4.15 16.62
CA ILE A 78 -16.03 3.68 16.13
C ILE A 78 -16.75 2.82 17.18
N ASN A 79 -15.99 2.03 17.95
CA ASN A 79 -16.53 1.19 19.02
C ASN A 79 -16.71 1.92 20.36
N ILE A 80 -16.59 3.25 20.41
CA ILE A 80 -16.77 4.09 21.61
C ILE A 80 -15.88 3.60 22.78
N LYS A 81 -14.65 3.20 22.47
CA LYS A 81 -13.62 2.83 23.46
C LYS A 81 -12.69 4.00 23.72
N GLU A 82 -12.03 4.01 24.89
CA GLU A 82 -10.99 4.99 25.15
C GLU A 82 -9.80 4.81 24.22
N VAL A 83 -9.32 5.94 23.67
CA VAL A 83 -8.30 5.97 22.64
C VAL A 83 -7.17 6.87 23.08
N ASN A 84 -5.95 6.34 23.00
CA ASN A 84 -4.73 7.02 23.41
C ASN A 84 -3.67 6.90 22.32
N PHE A 85 -2.77 7.88 22.24
CA PHE A 85 -1.70 7.91 21.23
C PHE A 85 -0.79 6.67 21.29
N SER A 86 -0.55 6.10 22.49
CA SER A 86 0.24 4.87 22.65
C SER A 86 -0.33 3.67 21.89
N GLN A 87 -1.64 3.65 21.60
CA GLN A 87 -2.27 2.60 20.81
C GLN A 87 -1.73 2.54 19.37
N LEU A 88 -1.10 3.62 18.88
CA LEU A 88 -0.41 3.65 17.59
C LEU A 88 0.72 2.61 17.50
N PHE A 89 1.36 2.29 18.62
CA PHE A 89 2.41 1.26 18.71
C PHE A 89 1.88 -0.07 19.27
N GLY A 90 0.58 -0.16 19.54
CA GLY A 90 0.01 -1.32 20.21
C GLY A 90 -0.21 -2.52 19.30
N SER A 91 -0.17 -2.35 17.97
CA SER A 91 -0.56 -3.38 16.99
C SER A 91 0.62 -4.11 16.34
N PHE A 92 1.84 -3.94 16.86
CA PHE A 92 3.04 -4.61 16.31
C PHE A 92 3.03 -6.13 16.54
N ASP A 93 2.25 -6.61 17.51
CA ASP A 93 1.96 -8.03 17.73
C ASP A 93 1.27 -8.68 16.51
N VAL A 94 0.42 -7.92 15.80
CA VAL A 94 -0.31 -8.39 14.62
C VAL A 94 0.49 -8.17 13.32
N LEU A 95 1.64 -7.49 13.36
CA LEU A 95 2.38 -7.13 12.15
C LEU A 95 2.85 -8.36 11.36
N ILE A 96 3.45 -9.35 12.02
CA ILE A 96 3.94 -10.57 11.38
C ILE A 96 2.82 -11.36 10.70
N PRO A 97 1.70 -11.71 11.36
CA PRO A 97 0.61 -12.42 10.70
C PRO A 97 -0.01 -11.58 9.57
N TYR A 98 -0.06 -10.25 9.71
CA TYR A 98 -0.56 -9.36 8.66
C TYR A 98 0.33 -9.36 7.41
N VAL A 99 1.65 -9.30 7.57
CA VAL A 99 2.62 -9.38 6.47
C VAL A 99 2.52 -10.74 5.76
N LEU A 100 2.46 -11.83 6.53
CA LEU A 100 2.34 -13.18 5.96
C LEU A 100 1.03 -13.34 5.16
N ALA A 101 -0.10 -12.89 5.73
CA ALA A 101 -1.38 -12.92 5.03
C ALA A 101 -1.35 -12.08 3.75
N THR A 102 -0.67 -10.93 3.77
CA THR A 102 -0.50 -10.06 2.61
C THR A 102 0.33 -10.73 1.51
N ILE A 103 1.40 -11.44 1.85
CA ILE A 103 2.21 -12.21 0.89
C ILE A 103 1.35 -13.29 0.22
N VAL A 104 0.59 -14.05 1.01
CA VAL A 104 -0.33 -15.08 0.48
C VAL A 104 -1.39 -14.45 -0.41
N PHE A 105 -1.97 -13.33 0.00
CA PHE A 105 -2.98 -12.60 -0.77
C PHE A 105 -2.43 -12.11 -2.12
N ILE A 106 -1.22 -11.54 -2.14
CA ILE A 106 -0.55 -11.11 -3.37
C ILE A 106 -0.28 -12.31 -4.29
N ALA A 107 0.16 -13.44 -3.74
CA ALA A 107 0.38 -14.65 -4.54
C ALA A 107 -0.92 -15.14 -5.21
N ILE A 108 -2.05 -15.12 -4.48
CA ILE A 108 -3.36 -15.46 -5.03
C ILE A 108 -3.77 -14.46 -6.12
N LEU A 109 -3.59 -13.15 -5.89
CA LEU A 109 -3.89 -12.13 -6.89
C LEU A 109 -3.06 -12.29 -8.17
N LEU A 110 -1.77 -12.63 -8.05
CA LEU A 110 -0.92 -12.90 -9.20
C LEU A 110 -1.45 -14.08 -10.01
N ILE A 111 -1.80 -15.19 -9.36
CA ILE A 111 -2.37 -16.37 -10.03
C ILE A 111 -3.70 -16.03 -10.72
N ALA A 112 -4.57 -15.27 -10.05
CA ALA A 112 -5.85 -14.86 -10.60
C ALA A 112 -5.69 -13.89 -11.78
N ALA A 113 -4.67 -13.02 -11.76
CA ALA A 113 -4.34 -12.10 -12.83
C ALA A 113 -3.60 -12.76 -14.00
N SER A 114 -2.96 -13.92 -13.80
CA SER A 114 -2.17 -14.63 -14.80
C SER A 114 -2.85 -14.79 -16.16
N PRO A 115 -4.14 -15.19 -16.27
CA PRO A 115 -4.80 -15.33 -17.57
C PRO A 115 -4.86 -14.01 -18.35
N GLY A 116 -5.14 -12.91 -17.66
CA GLY A 116 -5.18 -11.58 -18.26
C GLY A 116 -3.79 -11.09 -18.68
N ILE A 117 -2.77 -11.34 -17.86
CA ILE A 117 -1.37 -11.00 -18.18
C ILE A 117 -0.90 -11.80 -19.41
N ILE A 118 -1.21 -13.11 -19.47
CA ILE A 118 -0.88 -13.98 -20.61
C ILE A 118 -1.56 -13.48 -21.88
N LEU A 119 -2.86 -13.13 -21.81
CA LEU A 119 -3.60 -12.62 -22.96
C LEU A 119 -2.99 -11.31 -23.48
N LEU A 120 -2.64 -10.39 -22.57
CA LEU A 120 -1.97 -9.13 -22.91
C LEU A 120 -0.64 -9.38 -23.62
N LEU A 121 0.20 -10.25 -23.07
CA LEU A 121 1.49 -10.60 -23.66
C LEU A 121 1.33 -11.24 -25.05
N ALA A 122 0.37 -12.14 -25.21
CA ALA A 122 0.09 -12.78 -26.50
C ALA A 122 -0.41 -11.77 -27.56
N SER A 123 -1.23 -10.79 -27.18
CA SER A 123 -1.68 -9.75 -28.10
C SER A 123 -0.54 -8.83 -28.55
N VAL A 124 0.37 -8.46 -27.64
CA VAL A 124 1.53 -7.62 -27.97
C VAL A 124 2.50 -8.38 -28.87
N SER A 125 2.76 -9.67 -28.60
CA SER A 125 3.65 -10.47 -29.44
C SER A 125 3.09 -10.67 -30.85
N ALA A 126 1.78 -10.88 -30.99
CA ALA A 126 1.14 -11.05 -32.30
C ALA A 126 1.22 -9.79 -33.16
N ASP A 127 1.12 -8.61 -32.55
CA ASP A 127 1.24 -7.31 -33.24
C ASP A 127 2.67 -7.10 -33.76
N TRP A 128 3.69 -7.46 -32.96
CA TRP A 128 5.10 -7.39 -33.36
C TRP A 128 5.46 -8.37 -34.49
N ASP A 129 4.94 -9.60 -34.42
CA ASP A 129 5.09 -10.57 -35.51
C ASP A 129 4.41 -10.07 -36.79
N SER A 130 3.30 -9.34 -36.70
CA SER A 130 2.63 -8.78 -37.88
C SER A 130 3.43 -7.65 -38.54
N MET A 131 4.05 -6.75 -37.75
CA MET A 131 4.90 -5.67 -38.27
C MET A 131 6.18 -6.21 -38.94
N SER A 132 6.85 -7.19 -38.33
CA SER A 132 8.06 -7.78 -38.91
C SER A 132 7.80 -8.51 -40.23
N ASN A 133 6.65 -9.18 -40.35
CA ASN A 133 6.25 -9.83 -41.61
C ASN A 133 5.93 -8.82 -42.72
N LEU A 134 5.40 -7.64 -42.39
CA LEU A 134 5.16 -6.57 -43.38
C LEU A 134 6.47 -5.96 -43.90
N GLU A 135 7.47 -5.72 -43.04
CA GLU A 135 8.81 -5.26 -43.48
C GLU A 135 9.51 -6.27 -44.40
N VAL A 136 9.36 -7.58 -44.14
CA VAL A 136 9.91 -8.62 -45.00
C VAL A 136 9.25 -8.62 -46.38
N ILE A 137 7.92 -8.44 -46.45
CA ILE A 137 7.19 -8.41 -47.72
C ILE A 137 7.57 -7.18 -48.55
N ASP A 138 7.69 -6.00 -47.95
CA ASP A 138 8.12 -4.79 -48.65
C ASP A 138 9.53 -4.96 -49.23
N ASN A 139 10.46 -5.57 -48.48
CA ASN A 139 11.84 -5.77 -48.94
C ASN A 139 11.96 -6.76 -50.11
N TRP A 140 11.00 -7.67 -50.28
CA TRP A 140 10.92 -8.58 -51.42
C TRP A 140 10.25 -7.95 -52.65
N SER A 141 9.54 -6.83 -52.48
CA SER A 141 8.89 -6.11 -53.58
C SER A 141 9.81 -5.10 -54.30
N VAL A 142 11.00 -4.85 -53.74
CA VAL A 142 12.00 -3.88 -54.24
C VAL A 142 13.14 -4.56 -55.03
N ILE A 143 13.10 -5.88 -55.21
CA ILE A 143 14.05 -6.66 -56.05
C ILE A 143 13.33 -7.13 -57.32
#